data_AF-A0A352KEC0-F1
#
_entry.id   AF-A0A352KEC0-F1
#
_cell.length_a   1.000
_cell.length_b   1.000
_cell.length_c   1.000
_cell.angle_alpha   90.00
_cell.angle_beta   90.00
_cell.angle_gamma   90.00
#
_symmetry.space_group_name_H-M   'P 1'
#
loop_
_entity.id
_entity.type
_entity.pdbx_description
1 polymer ?
#
loop_
_entity_poly.entity_id
_entity_poly.type
_entity_poly.pdbx_seq_one_letter_code
_entity_poly.pdbx_strand_id
1 'polypeptide(L)'
;MSEEAAELGPIATKVLYEDDDIRIWDQRLEPGQLLPPHKHECDYLLCDVSGDLIEAESLPGNEGEFEGRIELNVRRGNAILVKKGGVEQARNIGKQPFRAILIEYKD
;
A
#
# COMPACT_ATOMS: atom_id res chain seq x y z
N MET A 1 11.03 13.09 -24.09
CA MET A 1 11.21 13.41 -22.66
C MET A 1 11.42 12.06 -22.02
N SER A 2 12.67 11.75 -21.63
CA SER A 2 12.98 10.47 -21.01
C SER A 2 12.24 10.39 -19.68
N GLU A 3 11.37 9.39 -19.53
CA GLU A 3 10.82 8.99 -18.24
C GLU A 3 12.00 8.57 -17.36
N GLU A 4 12.50 9.49 -16.52
CA GLU A 4 13.26 9.08 -15.34
C GLU A 4 12.28 8.26 -14.51
N ALA A 5 12.49 6.94 -14.45
CA ALA A 5 11.75 6.08 -13.55
C ALA A 5 11.88 6.67 -12.15
N ALA A 6 10.76 7.15 -11.59
CA ALA A 6 10.74 7.65 -10.23
C ALA A 6 11.31 6.56 -9.31
N GLU A 7 12.27 6.92 -8.46
CA GLU A 7 12.84 5.97 -7.50
C GLU A 7 11.71 5.44 -6.62
N LEU A 8 11.49 4.12 -6.69
CA LEU A 8 10.43 3.47 -5.92
C LEU A 8 10.81 3.47 -4.44
N GLY A 9 9.87 3.89 -3.61
CA GLY A 9 9.97 3.87 -2.17
C GLY A 9 9.56 2.51 -1.56
N PRO A 10 9.54 2.43 -0.22
CA PRO A 10 9.12 1.22 0.48
C PRO A 10 7.61 0.98 0.35
N ILE A 11 7.21 -0.29 0.48
CA ILE A 11 5.81 -0.75 0.44
C ILE A 11 4.95 -0.11 1.54
N ALA A 12 5.56 0.17 2.69
CA ALA A 12 4.89 0.73 3.87
C ALA A 12 5.91 1.42 4.78
N THR A 13 5.46 1.91 5.94
CA THR A 13 6.30 2.79 6.76
C THR A 13 7.33 2.11 7.65
N LYS A 14 7.10 0.86 8.07
CA LYS A 14 8.01 0.14 8.96
C LYS A 14 7.83 -1.37 8.84
N VAL A 15 8.91 -2.13 8.78
CA VAL A 15 8.87 -3.59 8.95
C VAL A 15 8.71 -3.93 10.44
N LEU A 16 7.72 -4.75 10.77
CA LEU A 16 7.49 -5.29 12.11
C LEU A 16 8.16 -6.65 12.30
N TYR A 17 8.15 -7.48 11.26
CA TYR A 17 8.69 -8.83 11.26
C TYR A 17 9.04 -9.23 9.82
N GLU A 18 10.09 -10.03 9.67
CA GLU A 18 10.49 -10.60 8.40
C GLU A 18 11.24 -11.91 8.63
N ASP A 19 10.86 -12.95 7.89
CA ASP A 19 11.56 -14.23 7.75
C ASP A 19 11.63 -14.64 6.28
N ASP A 20 11.91 -15.93 6.01
CA ASP A 20 12.02 -16.44 4.64
C ASP A 20 10.66 -16.53 3.93
N ASP A 21 9.55 -16.69 4.67
CA ASP A 21 8.23 -16.96 4.11
C ASP A 21 7.36 -15.69 4.03
N ILE A 22 7.52 -14.75 4.97
CA ILE A 22 6.66 -13.56 5.07
C ILE A 22 7.42 -12.29 5.43
N ARG A 23 6.82 -11.14 5.07
CA ARG A 23 7.17 -9.83 5.62
C ARG A 23 5.92 -9.12 6.13
N ILE A 24 5.97 -8.65 7.37
CA ILE A 24 4.88 -7.90 8.00
C ILE A 24 5.27 -6.44 8.12
N TRP A 25 4.45 -5.56 7.54
CA TRP A 25 4.61 -4.12 7.62
C TRP A 25 3.58 -3.45 8.53
N ASP A 26 3.99 -2.38 9.19
CA ASP A 26 3.14 -1.34 9.76
C ASP A 26 3.11 -0.17 8.77
N GLN A 27 1.94 0.11 8.19
CA GLN A 27 1.70 1.29 7.37
C GLN A 27 0.97 2.34 8.19
N ARG A 28 1.59 3.51 8.36
CA ARG A 28 1.01 4.65 9.07
C ARG A 28 1.10 5.90 8.22
N LEU A 29 -0.03 6.59 8.06
CA LEU A 29 -0.06 7.85 7.32
C LEU A 29 -0.88 8.88 8.09
N GLU A 30 -0.28 10.03 8.37
CA GLU A 30 -1.01 11.20 8.87
C GLU A 30 -1.97 11.74 7.80
N PRO A 31 -3.03 12.48 8.17
CA PRO A 31 -3.91 13.13 7.20
C PRO A 31 -3.13 13.97 6.18
N GLY A 32 -3.38 13.72 4.89
CA GLY A 32 -2.69 14.33 3.76
C GLY A 32 -1.36 13.68 3.37
N GLN A 33 -0.79 12.80 4.21
CA GLN A 33 0.51 12.18 3.97
C GLN A 33 0.44 11.22 2.77
N LEU A 34 1.46 11.32 1.92
CA LEU A 34 1.70 10.44 0.78
C LEU A 34 2.68 9.34 1.20
N LEU A 35 2.33 8.09 0.91
CA LEU A 35 3.26 6.99 0.72
C LEU A 35 3.75 7.07 -0.75
N PRO A 36 5.07 7.19 -0.99
CA PRO A 36 5.60 7.41 -2.34
C PRO A 36 5.30 6.24 -3.28
N PRO A 37 5.49 6.43 -4.60
CA PRO A 37 5.43 5.36 -5.58
C PRO A 37 6.19 4.11 -5.12
N HIS A 38 5.55 2.95 -5.16
CA HIS A 38 6.12 1.66 -4.79
C HIS A 38 5.53 0.56 -5.66
N LYS A 39 6.18 -0.60 -5.68
CA LYS A 39 5.76 -1.76 -6.47
C LYS A 39 5.62 -3.00 -5.60
N HIS A 40 4.44 -3.61 -5.61
CA HIS A 40 4.15 -4.85 -4.90
C HIS A 40 4.67 -6.05 -5.70
N GLU A 41 5.84 -6.58 -5.32
CA GLU A 41 6.44 -7.77 -5.93
C GLU A 41 5.89 -9.08 -5.34
N CYS A 42 5.14 -9.00 -4.24
CA CYS A 42 4.56 -10.13 -3.51
C CYS A 42 3.03 -10.02 -3.45
N ASP A 43 2.34 -11.15 -3.41
CA ASP A 43 0.93 -11.16 -2.99
C ASP A 43 0.88 -10.72 -1.52
N TYR A 44 -0.16 -10.00 -1.13
CA TYR A 44 -0.23 -9.50 0.25
C TYR A 44 -1.66 -9.42 0.80
N LEU A 45 -1.78 -9.62 2.11
CA LEU A 45 -3.00 -9.33 2.85
C LEU A 45 -2.89 -7.94 3.48
N LEU A 46 -3.80 -7.02 3.12
CA LEU A 46 -3.94 -5.70 3.73
C LEU A 46 -5.04 -5.75 4.79
N CYS A 47 -4.70 -5.46 6.04
CA CYS A 47 -5.62 -5.43 7.18
C CYS A 47 -5.80 -4.01 7.73
N ASP A 48 -7.04 -3.52 7.71
CA ASP A 48 -7.39 -2.21 8.25
C ASP A 48 -7.38 -2.20 9.79
N VAL A 49 -6.58 -1.31 10.39
CA VAL A 49 -6.48 -1.16 11.85
C VAL A 49 -7.20 0.09 12.35
N SER A 50 -6.97 1.24 11.71
CA SER A 50 -7.61 2.52 12.04
C SER A 50 -7.51 3.52 10.88
N GLY A 51 -8.37 4.53 10.88
CA GLY A 51 -8.46 5.55 9.84
C GLY A 51 -9.89 5.67 9.33
N ASP A 52 -10.08 6.50 8.32
CA ASP A 52 -11.37 6.76 7.70
C ASP A 52 -11.34 6.63 6.17
N LEU A 53 -10.36 7.22 5.48
CA LEU A 53 -10.30 7.20 4.02
C LEU A 53 -8.86 7.19 3.48
N ILE A 54 -8.57 6.26 2.58
CA ILE A 54 -7.30 6.17 1.84
C ILE A 54 -7.57 6.21 0.34
N GLU A 55 -6.75 6.96 -0.40
CA GLU A 55 -6.70 6.93 -1.86
C GLU A 55 -5.50 6.07 -2.29
N ALA A 56 -5.69 5.19 -3.26
CA ALA A 56 -4.60 4.54 -3.99
C ALA A 56 -4.69 4.97 -5.47
N GLU A 57 -3.55 5.33 -6.04
CA GLU A 57 -3.43 5.70 -7.46
C GLU A 57 -2.44 4.76 -8.14
N SER A 58 -2.93 3.99 -9.11
CA SER A 58 -2.10 3.16 -9.98
C SER A 58 -1.24 4.04 -10.89
N LEU A 59 0.00 3.61 -11.11
CA LEU A 59 1.02 4.33 -11.88
C LEU A 59 1.42 3.55 -13.14
N PRO A 60 2.15 4.16 -14.09
CA PRO A 60 2.69 3.44 -15.25
C PRO A 60 3.48 2.19 -14.84
N GLY A 61 3.27 1.09 -15.55
CA GLY A 61 3.86 -0.21 -15.21
C GLY A 61 3.05 -1.04 -14.20
N ASN A 62 1.87 -0.57 -13.79
CA ASN A 62 0.92 -1.35 -13.00
C ASN A 62 0.40 -2.55 -13.81
N GLU A 63 0.68 -3.75 -13.31
CA GLU A 63 0.15 -5.04 -13.79
C GLU A 63 -0.84 -5.66 -12.77
N GLY A 64 -1.12 -4.92 -11.69
CA GLY A 64 -2.03 -5.33 -10.62
C GLY A 64 -3.52 -5.20 -10.99
N GLU A 65 -4.38 -5.67 -10.09
CA GLU A 65 -5.83 -5.76 -10.33
C GLU A 65 -6.60 -4.44 -10.24
N PHE A 66 -6.00 -3.40 -9.65
CA PHE A 66 -6.60 -2.08 -9.52
C PHE A 66 -6.04 -1.11 -10.55
N GLU A 67 -6.91 -0.32 -11.18
CA GLU A 67 -6.55 0.69 -12.17
C GLU A 67 -7.10 2.08 -11.79
N GLY A 68 -6.34 3.11 -12.13
CA GLY A 68 -6.73 4.50 -11.90
C GLY A 68 -6.64 4.92 -10.44
N ARG A 69 -7.55 5.80 -10.02
CA ARG A 69 -7.66 6.26 -8.63
C ARG A 69 -8.84 5.59 -7.96
N ILE A 70 -8.59 4.99 -6.81
CA ILE A 70 -9.63 4.38 -5.98
C ILE A 70 -9.59 4.98 -4.58
N GLU A 71 -10.77 5.23 -4.02
CA GLU A 71 -10.93 5.63 -2.63
C GLU A 71 -11.50 4.46 -1.83
N LEU A 72 -10.84 4.11 -0.74
CA LEU A 72 -11.18 2.98 0.11
C LEU A 72 -11.57 3.50 1.50
N ASN A 73 -12.83 3.23 1.88
CA ASN A 73 -13.30 3.48 3.24
C ASN A 73 -12.63 2.49 4.19
N VAL A 74 -11.87 3.01 5.14
CA VAL A 74 -11.12 2.18 6.11
C VAL A 74 -12.10 1.61 7.11
N ARG A 75 -12.14 0.29 7.23
CA ARG A 75 -13.05 -0.41 8.15
C ARG A 75 -12.25 -1.33 9.04
N ARG A 76 -12.13 -0.98 10.33
CA ARG A 76 -11.37 -1.81 11.29
C ARG A 76 -11.75 -3.30 11.19
N GLY A 77 -10.75 -4.15 10.98
CA GLY A 77 -10.93 -5.60 10.85
C GLY A 77 -11.28 -6.08 9.44
N ASN A 78 -11.47 -5.17 8.48
CA ASN A 78 -11.49 -5.50 7.07
C ASN A 78 -10.12 -6.01 6.63
N ALA A 79 -10.12 -7.05 5.80
CA ALA A 79 -8.91 -7.64 5.26
C ALA A 79 -9.12 -8.00 3.79
N ILE A 80 -8.18 -7.61 2.93
CA ILE A 80 -8.25 -7.83 1.49
C ILE A 80 -6.95 -8.51 1.05
N LEU A 81 -7.08 -9.62 0.33
CA LEU A 81 -5.94 -10.27 -0.34
C LEU A 81 -5.77 -9.61 -1.71
N VAL A 82 -4.59 -9.07 -1.96
CA VAL A 82 -4.24 -8.36 -3.20
C VAL A 82 -3.14 -9.12 -3.92
N LYS A 83 -3.29 -9.24 -5.25
CA LYS A 83 -2.29 -9.89 -6.11
C LYS A 83 -1.12 -8.97 -6.41
N LYS A 84 0.08 -9.55 -6.51
CA LYS A 84 1.30 -8.84 -6.92
C LYS A 84 1.17 -8.20 -8.30
N GLY A 85 2.09 -7.28 -8.59
CA GLY A 85 2.17 -6.55 -9.86
C GLY A 85 1.68 -5.10 -9.77
N GLY A 86 1.06 -4.73 -8.65
CA GLY A 86 0.62 -3.36 -8.39
C GLY A 86 1.79 -2.37 -8.39
N VAL A 87 1.69 -1.28 -9.16
CA VAL A 87 2.58 -0.12 -9.04
C VAL A 87 1.71 1.08 -8.69
N GLU A 88 1.89 1.64 -7.51
CA GLU A 88 0.96 2.62 -6.97
C GLU A 88 1.63 3.63 -6.04
N GLN A 89 0.91 4.69 -5.74
CA GLN A 89 1.14 5.53 -4.58
C GLN A 89 -0.14 5.60 -3.75
N ALA A 90 -0.02 5.79 -2.44
CA ALA A 90 -1.17 5.84 -1.53
C ALA A 90 -1.17 7.12 -0.71
N ARG A 91 -2.33 7.74 -0.53
CA ARG A 91 -2.48 8.96 0.26
C ARG A 91 -3.60 8.81 1.26
N ASN A 92 -3.33 9.23 2.50
CA ASN A 92 -4.41 9.45 3.45
C ASN A 92 -5.15 10.73 3.08
N ILE A 93 -6.30 10.60 2.41
CA ILE A 93 -7.19 11.71 2.08
C ILE A 93 -8.28 11.92 3.14
N GLY A 94 -8.27 11.09 4.18
CA GLY A 94 -9.14 11.18 5.34
C GLY A 94 -8.71 12.26 6.34
N LYS A 95 -9.41 12.30 7.47
CA LYS A 95 -9.20 13.26 8.56
C LYS A 95 -8.55 12.61 9.79
N GLN A 96 -8.40 11.29 9.81
CA GLN A 96 -7.80 10.56 10.91
C GLN A 96 -6.47 9.94 10.51
N PRO A 97 -5.53 9.73 11.45
CA PRO A 97 -4.34 8.93 11.18
C PRO A 97 -4.72 7.53 10.70
N PHE A 98 -4.23 7.17 9.52
CA PHE A 98 -4.43 5.87 8.91
C PHE A 98 -3.41 4.87 9.45
N ARG A 99 -3.88 3.65 9.72
CA ARG A 99 -3.03 2.51 10.03
C ARG A 99 -3.57 1.24 9.40
N ALA A 100 -2.70 0.52 8.68
CA ALA A 100 -2.93 -0.83 8.22
C ALA A 100 -1.73 -1.73 8.51
N ILE A 101 -1.98 -3.04 8.59
CA ILE A 101 -0.95 -4.07 8.60
C ILE A 101 -0.96 -4.77 7.25
N LEU A 102 0.21 -4.84 6.61
CA LEU A 102 0.38 -5.62 5.38
C LEU A 102 1.18 -6.87 5.72
N ILE A 103 0.76 -8.00 5.16
CA ILE A 103 1.48 -9.26 5.25
C ILE A 103 1.80 -9.68 3.82
N GLU A 104 3.04 -9.47 3.38
CA GLU A 104 3.54 -9.97 2.10
C GLU A 104 3.90 -11.45 2.24
N TYR A 105 3.48 -12.27 1.28
CA TYR A 105 3.89 -13.67 1.15
C TYR A 105 5.03 -13.77 0.16
N LYS A 106 6.18 -14.26 0.62
CA LYS A 106 7.38 -14.42 -0.20
C LYS A 106 7.35 -15.76 -0.93
N ASP A 107 7.93 -15.78 -2.13
CA ASP A 107 8.15 -16.97 -2.96
C ASP A 107 9.52 -17.59 -2.67
#